data_AF-A0A974YAZ7-F1
#
_entry.id   AF-A0A974YAZ7-F1
#
_cell.length_a   1.000
_cell.length_b   1.000
_cell.length_c   1.000
_cell.angle_alpha   90.00
_cell.angle_beta   90.00
_cell.angle_gamma   90.00
#
_symmetry.space_group_name_H-M   'P 1'
#
loop_
_entity.id
_entity.type
_entity.pdbx_description
1 polymer ?
#
loop_
_entity_poly.entity_id
_entity_poly.type
_entity_poly.pdbx_seq_one_letter_code
_entity_poly.pdbx_strand_id
1 'polypeptide(L)'
;MTMVPILRRLFLALLLAVLGGSAALAQSGYYQQQQQQPRRDLRAYPPGYYPGKLVQPAPQRPQGFSLRRFFGVPDDPPAPARAPVARPRKSAPAAAAVARQEKPKVDPSTHVVVFGDALAGFARQGLEAHFAENQDVEVVAKVRGDVSLVRADPAEWPNFIKATLDGGQKTSVAVVMLGTSDRQSIREGDESIEPLSDRWKELYRQRVDAITTVFKERRIPAVWIGLPPMKNSKISDDLVAMNEIYKESVQRNGGAYVDIWPGFVDDENRYTPDGPDVDGEPAKLRTNEGIFFTRAGSRKVAFFADTEIKRILGQGGTATAAAPNPADITPADGSSPPSVEAAIPAPPDAAAPVSLPSKPLIGPVLPLTRQDVTPGGTLVSAPPKLTGDNAYTIQRALRVGIAPGSRPGRADDFRWPNP
;
A
#
# COMPACT_ATOMS: atom_id res chain seq x y z
N MET A 1 39.14 -21.41 -51.46
CA MET A 1 39.88 -20.48 -52.33
C MET A 1 39.01 -19.24 -52.50
N THR A 2 39.08 -18.21 -51.65
CA THR A 2 40.12 -17.17 -51.40
C THR A 2 40.02 -15.95 -52.33
N MET A 3 40.01 -14.76 -51.70
CA MET A 3 40.24 -13.36 -52.18
C MET A 3 38.95 -12.55 -52.54
N VAL A 4 38.41 -11.54 -51.82
CA VAL A 4 38.93 -10.39 -50.99
C VAL A 4 39.73 -9.39 -51.86
N PRO A 5 39.75 -8.04 -51.69
CA PRO A 5 38.93 -7.07 -50.90
C PRO A 5 38.69 -5.63 -51.51
N ILE A 6 37.88 -4.81 -50.78
CA ILE A 6 38.09 -3.39 -50.34
C ILE A 6 38.60 -2.34 -51.36
N LEU A 7 37.73 -1.39 -51.76
CA LEU A 7 38.05 0.05 -51.88
C LEU A 7 36.78 0.89 -52.18
N ARG A 8 36.31 1.73 -51.25
CA ARG A 8 35.63 3.03 -51.49
C ARG A 8 35.08 3.63 -50.19
N ARG A 9 35.99 4.03 -49.30
CA ARG A 9 35.80 5.18 -48.42
C ARG A 9 36.61 6.32 -49.04
N LEU A 10 36.01 7.51 -49.15
CA LEU A 10 36.52 8.81 -49.67
C LEU A 10 35.76 9.25 -50.92
N PHE A 11 34.70 10.04 -50.74
CA PHE A 11 34.37 11.18 -51.61
C PHE A 11 33.38 12.07 -50.85
N LEU A 12 33.92 12.69 -49.78
CA LEU A 12 33.41 13.94 -49.22
C LEU A 12 34.24 15.05 -49.88
N ALA A 13 33.56 16.12 -50.25
CA ALA A 13 34.07 17.41 -50.71
C ALA A 13 34.28 17.61 -52.22
N LEU A 14 33.63 18.69 -52.66
CA LEU A 14 33.98 19.54 -53.80
C LEU A 14 33.35 19.22 -55.15
N LEU A 15 32.09 19.65 -55.32
CA LEU A 15 31.69 20.28 -56.58
C LEU A 15 30.87 21.54 -56.26
N LEU A 16 31.64 22.62 -56.13
CA LEU A 16 31.21 24.00 -55.97
C LEU A 16 31.80 24.74 -57.17
N ALA A 17 30.94 25.11 -58.12
CA ALA A 17 31.14 25.98 -59.30
C ALA A 17 30.00 25.59 -60.26
N VAL A 18 29.05 26.42 -60.69
CA VAL A 18 29.06 27.79 -61.21
C VAL A 18 27.58 28.25 -61.08
N LEU A 19 27.26 29.41 -60.52
CA LEU A 19 27.05 30.72 -61.16
C LEU A 19 27.02 31.72 -59.97
N GLY A 20 27.94 32.67 -59.81
CA GLY A 20 28.05 33.93 -60.57
C GLY A 20 27.28 35.05 -59.83
N GLY A 21 27.81 36.20 -59.44
CA GLY A 21 29.15 36.79 -59.50
C GLY A 21 29.18 38.08 -58.64
N SER A 22 30.41 38.58 -58.41
CA SER A 22 30.95 39.97 -58.30
C SER A 22 30.05 41.12 -57.77
N ALA A 23 30.49 42.16 -57.04
CA ALA A 23 31.80 42.81 -56.84
C ALA A 23 31.71 43.70 -55.55
N ALA A 24 32.77 43.76 -54.73
CA ALA A 24 33.75 44.86 -54.62
C ALA A 24 33.49 45.92 -53.51
N LEU A 25 34.39 45.85 -52.51
CA LEU A 25 35.19 46.93 -51.87
C LEU A 25 34.51 48.21 -51.35
N ALA A 26 34.65 48.44 -50.04
CA ALA A 26 35.25 49.66 -49.48
C ALA A 26 35.70 49.47 -48.02
N GLN A 27 36.92 49.92 -47.75
CA GLN A 27 37.58 50.17 -46.45
C GLN A 27 36.76 51.24 -45.65
N SER A 28 36.89 51.56 -44.35
CA SER A 28 37.98 51.63 -43.35
C SER A 28 37.36 52.27 -42.09
N GLY A 29 38.03 52.18 -40.94
CA GLY A 29 38.04 53.30 -39.97
C GLY A 29 37.54 53.01 -38.56
N TYR A 30 38.47 53.10 -37.62
CA TYR A 30 38.30 53.19 -36.17
C TYR A 30 37.37 54.34 -35.74
N TYR A 31 36.66 54.20 -34.61
CA TYR A 31 36.77 55.09 -33.44
C TYR A 31 36.03 54.50 -32.24
N GLN A 32 36.73 54.49 -31.10
CA GLN A 32 36.21 54.27 -29.76
C GLN A 32 35.63 55.60 -29.25
N GLN A 33 34.42 55.61 -28.69
CA GLN A 33 33.96 56.74 -27.88
C GLN A 33 33.19 56.25 -26.65
N GLN A 34 33.81 56.50 -25.50
CA GLN A 34 33.29 56.32 -24.16
C GLN A 34 32.39 57.54 -23.83
N GLN A 35 31.11 57.36 -23.55
CA GLN A 35 30.28 58.38 -22.90
C GLN A 35 29.30 57.78 -21.88
N GLN A 36 29.69 57.95 -20.62
CA GLN A 36 28.93 58.31 -19.41
C GLN A 36 27.45 57.87 -19.25
N GLN A 37 27.21 57.14 -18.16
CA GLN A 37 25.90 56.82 -17.58
C GLN A 37 25.22 58.05 -16.95
N PRO A 38 23.88 58.11 -16.96
CA PRO A 38 23.12 58.72 -15.88
C PRO A 38 22.45 57.66 -14.99
N ARG A 39 22.64 57.81 -13.67
CA ARG A 39 21.96 57.05 -12.60
C ARG A 39 20.44 57.09 -12.77
N ARG A 40 19.75 55.97 -12.53
CA ARG A 40 18.29 55.89 -12.34
C ARG A 40 17.95 55.34 -10.96
N ASP A 41 17.05 56.04 -10.29
CA ASP A 41 16.60 55.84 -8.92
C ASP A 41 15.94 54.48 -8.65
N LEU A 42 16.23 53.94 -7.47
CA LEU A 42 15.87 52.57 -7.04
C LEU A 42 14.54 52.50 -6.26
N ARG A 43 13.49 53.23 -6.67
CA ARG A 43 12.21 53.18 -5.91
C ARG A 43 10.91 53.25 -6.71
N ALA A 44 10.88 52.76 -7.94
CA ALA A 44 9.64 52.61 -8.71
C ALA A 44 9.21 51.14 -8.80
N TYR A 45 8.07 50.80 -8.19
CA TYR A 45 7.39 49.51 -8.39
C TYR A 45 6.66 49.51 -9.76
N PRO A 46 6.64 48.38 -10.52
CA PRO A 46 5.93 48.30 -11.79
C PRO A 46 4.40 48.26 -11.62
N PRO A 47 3.62 48.84 -12.55
CA PRO A 47 2.16 48.86 -12.47
C PRO A 47 1.59 47.46 -12.73
N GLY A 48 0.72 46.97 -11.83
CA GLY A 48 -0.08 45.76 -12.07
C GLY A 48 -0.15 44.71 -10.97
N TYR A 49 0.34 44.99 -9.75
CA TYR A 49 0.22 44.04 -8.64
C TYR A 49 -0.69 44.56 -7.52
N TYR A 50 -1.90 44.02 -7.42
CA TYR A 50 -2.76 44.12 -6.24
C TYR A 50 -3.09 42.69 -5.77
N PRO A 51 -2.76 42.31 -4.52
CA PRO A 51 -3.18 41.01 -3.99
C PRO A 51 -4.67 41.05 -3.60
N GLY A 52 -5.47 40.11 -4.12
CA GLY A 52 -6.78 39.78 -3.52
C GLY A 52 -8.03 39.70 -4.40
N LYS A 53 -7.98 39.59 -5.74
CA LYS A 53 -9.19 39.28 -6.55
C LYS A 53 -8.95 38.18 -7.58
N LEU A 54 -9.76 37.13 -7.52
CA LEU A 54 -9.87 36.09 -8.55
C LEU A 54 -10.34 36.71 -9.87
N VAL A 55 -9.58 36.52 -10.94
CA VAL A 55 -10.00 36.85 -12.30
C VAL A 55 -10.38 35.55 -13.00
N GLN A 56 -11.65 35.45 -13.39
CA GLN A 56 -12.22 34.35 -14.18
C GLN A 56 -11.81 34.53 -15.65
N PRO A 57 -11.42 33.47 -16.40
CA PRO A 57 -11.05 33.62 -17.80
C PRO A 57 -12.27 33.92 -18.68
N ALA A 58 -12.12 34.84 -19.63
CA ALA A 58 -13.18 35.30 -20.54
C ALA A 58 -13.61 34.23 -21.56
N PRO A 59 -14.89 34.19 -21.99
CA PRO A 59 -15.39 33.22 -22.96
C PRO A 59 -14.91 33.53 -24.39
N GLN A 60 -14.56 32.48 -25.14
CA GLN A 60 -14.17 32.54 -26.55
C GLN A 60 -15.36 32.89 -27.45
N ARG A 61 -15.19 33.88 -28.34
CA ARG A 61 -16.20 34.24 -29.34
C ARG A 61 -16.20 33.23 -30.51
N PRO A 62 -17.36 32.77 -31.01
CA PRO A 62 -17.43 31.93 -32.19
C PRO A 62 -17.15 32.73 -33.47
N GLN A 63 -16.33 32.15 -34.36
CA GLN A 63 -16.00 32.71 -35.67
C GLN A 63 -17.21 32.62 -36.61
N GLY A 64 -17.83 33.76 -36.92
CA GLY A 64 -18.91 33.89 -37.91
C GLY A 64 -18.46 34.69 -39.14
N PHE A 65 -18.77 34.13 -40.31
CA PHE A 65 -18.90 34.72 -41.66
C PHE A 65 -18.14 36.01 -41.99
N SER A 66 -17.10 35.90 -42.83
CA SER A 66 -16.45 37.05 -43.49
C SER A 66 -17.08 37.35 -44.85
N LEU A 67 -17.59 38.57 -45.04
CA LEU A 67 -18.10 39.11 -46.32
C LEU A 67 -17.05 39.14 -47.46
N ARG A 68 -15.76 38.93 -47.15
CA ARG A 68 -14.66 38.89 -48.12
C ARG A 68 -14.69 37.68 -49.06
N ARG A 69 -15.30 36.56 -48.65
CA ARG A 69 -15.42 35.34 -49.48
C ARG A 69 -16.43 35.50 -50.64
N PHE A 70 -17.24 36.57 -50.64
CA PHE A 70 -18.26 36.82 -51.67
C PHE A 70 -17.72 37.51 -52.94
N PHE A 71 -16.53 38.14 -52.89
CA PHE A 71 -15.91 38.85 -54.02
C PHE A 71 -14.66 38.15 -54.58
N GLY A 72 -14.47 36.85 -54.31
CA GLY A 72 -13.51 36.00 -55.02
C GLY A 72 -12.03 36.32 -54.83
N VAL A 73 -11.65 37.04 -53.76
CA VAL A 73 -10.23 37.30 -53.44
C VAL A 73 -9.68 36.16 -52.57
N PRO A 74 -8.59 35.47 -52.97
CA PRO A 74 -7.92 34.49 -52.13
C PRO A 74 -7.30 35.15 -50.89
N ASP A 75 -7.48 34.54 -49.71
CA ASP A 75 -6.77 34.96 -48.48
C ASP A 75 -5.28 34.56 -48.57
N ASP A 76 -4.38 35.46 -48.18
CA ASP A 76 -2.95 35.16 -48.02
C ASP A 76 -2.74 34.04 -46.98
N PRO A 77 -1.78 33.13 -47.18
CA PRO A 77 -1.50 32.07 -46.22
C PRO A 77 -1.02 32.67 -44.89
N PRO A 78 -1.43 32.10 -43.74
CA PRO A 78 -1.03 32.62 -42.45
C PRO A 78 0.49 32.50 -42.27
N ALA A 79 1.12 33.58 -41.78
CA ALA A 79 2.54 33.59 -41.47
C ALA A 79 2.89 32.46 -40.47
N PRO A 80 4.04 31.78 -40.63
CA PRO A 80 4.42 30.68 -39.74
C PRO A 80 4.56 31.19 -38.30
N ALA A 81 3.87 30.51 -37.37
CA ALA A 81 3.93 30.81 -35.95
C ALA A 81 5.38 30.67 -35.45
N ARG A 82 5.93 31.75 -34.89
CA ARG A 82 7.23 31.71 -34.18
C ARG A 82 7.11 30.79 -32.97
N ALA A 83 7.99 29.80 -32.87
CA ALA A 83 8.13 28.98 -31.69
C ALA A 83 8.45 29.86 -30.47
N PRO A 84 7.82 29.63 -29.29
CA PRO A 84 8.13 30.40 -28.09
C PRO A 84 9.55 30.10 -27.64
N VAL A 85 10.39 31.14 -27.59
CA VAL A 85 11.72 31.08 -26.99
C VAL A 85 11.55 30.84 -25.49
N ALA A 86 11.94 29.66 -25.01
CA ALA A 86 12.00 29.35 -23.59
C ALA A 86 13.02 30.28 -22.92
N ARG A 87 12.54 31.22 -22.09
CA ARG A 87 13.43 31.96 -21.18
C ARG A 87 13.94 30.98 -20.12
N PRO A 88 15.24 30.96 -19.81
CA PRO A 88 15.75 30.14 -18.71
C PRO A 88 15.08 30.59 -17.42
N ARG A 89 14.31 29.70 -16.78
CA ARG A 89 13.84 29.90 -15.42
C ARG A 89 15.07 29.93 -14.52
N LYS A 90 15.30 31.05 -13.85
CA LYS A 90 16.19 31.10 -12.68
C LYS A 90 15.72 30.03 -11.70
N SER A 91 16.59 29.07 -11.39
CA SER A 91 16.36 28.09 -10.34
C SER A 91 16.05 28.83 -9.04
N ALA A 92 14.93 28.49 -8.40
CA ALA A 92 14.69 28.86 -7.02
C ALA A 92 15.86 28.31 -6.17
N PRO A 93 16.35 29.06 -5.16
CA PRO A 93 17.38 28.53 -4.27
C PRO A 93 16.86 27.24 -3.64
N ALA A 94 17.69 26.20 -3.66
CA ALA A 94 17.38 24.93 -3.05
C ALA A 94 16.93 25.19 -1.60
N ALA A 95 15.74 24.71 -1.24
CA ALA A 95 15.35 24.62 0.15
C ALA A 95 16.49 23.88 0.85
N ALA A 96 17.09 24.52 1.86
CA ALA A 96 18.17 23.95 2.63
C ALA A 96 17.75 22.53 3.04
N ALA A 97 18.51 21.55 2.55
CA ALA A 97 18.36 20.19 2.99
C ALA A 97 18.49 20.21 4.51
N VAL A 98 17.37 20.00 5.20
CA VAL A 98 17.39 19.69 6.63
C VAL A 98 18.29 18.47 6.71
N ALA A 99 19.48 18.66 7.28
CA ALA A 99 20.44 17.59 7.48
C ALA A 99 19.69 16.49 8.23
N ARG A 100 19.39 15.40 7.51
CA ARG A 100 18.84 14.19 8.09
C ARG A 100 19.90 13.77 9.09
N GLN A 101 19.66 14.02 10.37
CA GLN A 101 20.59 13.61 11.43
C GLN A 101 20.95 12.16 11.16
N GLU A 102 22.23 11.89 10.89
CA GLU A 102 22.73 10.52 10.82
C GLU A 102 22.44 9.92 12.19
N LYS A 103 21.39 9.08 12.25
CA LYS A 103 21.08 8.32 13.45
C LYS A 103 22.35 7.53 13.81
N PRO A 104 22.72 7.44 15.11
CA PRO A 104 23.89 6.72 15.56
C PRO A 104 23.97 5.33 14.90
N LYS A 105 25.16 4.93 14.47
CA LYS A 105 25.39 3.65 13.81
C LYS A 105 25.34 2.52 14.84
N VAL A 106 24.12 2.13 15.23
CA VAL A 106 23.85 0.91 15.99
C VAL A 106 24.02 -0.28 15.03
N ASP A 107 24.74 -1.32 15.44
CA ASP A 107 24.75 -2.61 14.72
C ASP A 107 23.41 -3.30 15.05
N PRO A 108 22.48 -3.42 14.09
CA PRO A 108 21.14 -3.91 14.35
C PRO A 108 21.19 -5.38 14.79
N SER A 109 20.53 -5.75 15.88
CA SER A 109 20.47 -7.15 16.32
C SER A 109 19.49 -7.98 15.47
N THR A 110 18.44 -7.32 14.96
CA THR A 110 17.34 -7.96 14.24
C THR A 110 17.36 -7.59 12.77
N HIS A 111 17.40 -8.61 11.90
CA HIS A 111 17.42 -8.40 10.44
C HIS A 111 16.17 -9.00 9.81
N VAL A 112 15.30 -8.14 9.27
CA VAL A 112 14.10 -8.52 8.52
C VAL A 112 14.42 -8.48 7.03
N VAL A 113 14.57 -9.64 6.40
CA VAL A 113 14.95 -9.72 4.99
C VAL A 113 13.71 -9.97 4.14
N VAL A 114 13.39 -9.03 3.25
CA VAL A 114 12.19 -9.07 2.41
C VAL A 114 12.56 -9.60 1.02
N PHE A 115 12.08 -10.80 0.71
CA PHE A 115 12.19 -11.44 -0.59
C PHE A 115 10.91 -11.25 -1.40
N GLY A 116 11.04 -11.03 -2.70
CA GLY A 116 9.89 -11.16 -3.59
C GLY A 116 9.91 -10.25 -4.80
N ASP A 117 8.73 -9.97 -5.33
CA ASP A 117 8.54 -9.21 -6.56
C ASP A 117 8.29 -7.71 -6.30
N ALA A 118 7.72 -7.00 -7.29
CA ALA A 118 7.41 -5.58 -7.16
C ALA A 118 6.58 -5.25 -5.91
N LEU A 119 5.63 -6.10 -5.48
CA LEU A 119 4.84 -5.85 -4.26
C LEU A 119 5.66 -6.05 -2.99
N ALA A 120 6.60 -6.98 -2.96
CA ALA A 120 7.56 -7.10 -1.86
C ALA A 120 8.36 -5.81 -1.68
N GLY A 121 8.66 -5.11 -2.78
CA GLY A 121 9.27 -3.78 -2.75
C GLY A 121 8.46 -2.75 -1.96
N PHE A 122 7.13 -2.80 -2.02
CA PHE A 122 6.24 -1.95 -1.24
C PHE A 122 6.07 -2.44 0.20
N ALA A 123 5.96 -3.76 0.41
CA ALA A 123 5.93 -4.33 1.76
C ALA A 123 7.18 -3.93 2.56
N ARG A 124 8.36 -4.00 1.93
CA ARG A 124 9.62 -3.50 2.50
C ARG A 124 9.55 -2.02 2.85
N GLN A 125 9.08 -1.15 1.94
CA GLN A 125 8.95 0.29 2.23
C GLN A 125 8.05 0.55 3.44
N GLY A 126 6.97 -0.23 3.57
CA GLY A 126 6.10 -0.21 4.74
C GLY A 126 6.85 -0.59 6.01
N LEU A 127 7.58 -1.72 5.98
CA LEU A 127 8.34 -2.23 7.13
C LEU A 127 9.46 -1.26 7.53
N GLU A 128 10.17 -0.67 6.58
CA GLU A 128 11.17 0.38 6.87
C GLU A 128 10.55 1.60 7.53
N ALA A 129 9.39 2.05 7.04
CA ALA A 129 8.68 3.17 7.65
C ALA A 129 8.18 2.82 9.07
N HIS A 130 7.76 1.56 9.28
CA HIS A 130 7.30 1.05 10.57
C HIS A 130 8.42 0.96 11.60
N PHE A 131 9.59 0.47 11.20
CA PHE A 131 10.76 0.34 12.07
C PHE A 131 11.70 1.55 12.06
N ALA A 132 11.30 2.68 11.43
CA ALA A 132 12.17 3.84 11.25
C ALA A 132 12.74 4.41 12.57
N GLU A 133 12.01 4.27 13.67
CA GLU A 133 12.44 4.71 15.01
C GLU A 133 13.13 3.61 15.84
N ASN A 134 13.11 2.35 15.38
CA ASN A 134 13.77 1.24 16.02
C ASN A 134 15.13 0.96 15.34
N GLN A 135 16.21 1.50 15.92
CA GLN A 135 17.58 1.33 15.39
C GLN A 135 18.12 -0.10 15.53
N ASP A 136 17.44 -0.97 16.27
CA ASP A 136 17.84 -2.37 16.47
C ASP A 136 17.31 -3.31 15.37
N VAL A 137 16.43 -2.80 14.49
CA VAL A 137 15.84 -3.55 13.38
C VAL A 137 16.30 -2.98 12.05
N GLU A 138 16.98 -3.81 11.26
CA GLU A 138 17.29 -3.51 9.87
C GLU A 138 16.34 -4.27 8.94
N VAL A 139 15.79 -3.56 7.96
CA VAL A 139 14.97 -4.15 6.91
C VAL A 139 15.77 -4.18 5.61
N VAL A 140 15.98 -5.37 5.04
CA VAL A 140 16.83 -5.56 3.86
C VAL A 140 16.01 -6.02 2.67
N ALA A 141 16.21 -5.39 1.51
CA ALA A 141 15.55 -5.74 0.26
C ALA A 141 16.28 -6.86 -0.49
N LYS A 142 15.56 -7.91 -0.89
CA LYS A 142 15.99 -8.92 -1.88
C LYS A 142 14.88 -9.10 -2.92
N VAL A 143 14.59 -8.00 -3.62
CA VAL A 143 13.48 -7.89 -4.57
C VAL A 143 13.97 -8.14 -5.99
N ARG A 144 13.25 -8.99 -6.73
CA ARG A 144 13.49 -9.29 -8.14
C ARG A 144 12.18 -9.17 -8.91
N GLY A 145 12.07 -8.17 -9.78
CA GLY A 145 10.89 -7.96 -10.63
C GLY A 145 10.94 -8.72 -11.96
N ASP A 146 12.10 -9.27 -12.29
CA ASP A 146 12.38 -10.04 -13.50
C ASP A 146 12.03 -11.54 -13.35
N VAL A 147 11.86 -12.02 -12.12
CA VAL A 147 11.60 -13.43 -11.81
C VAL A 147 10.16 -13.65 -11.38
N SER A 148 9.53 -14.66 -11.96
CA SER A 148 8.17 -15.12 -11.63
C SER A 148 8.23 -16.59 -11.27
N LEU A 149 7.41 -17.06 -10.33
CA LEU A 149 7.40 -18.49 -10.00
C LEU A 149 6.93 -19.35 -11.17
N VAL A 150 6.27 -18.80 -12.19
CA VAL A 150 5.77 -19.57 -13.34
C VAL A 150 6.73 -19.55 -14.53
N ARG A 151 7.31 -18.39 -14.85
CA ARG A 151 8.20 -18.22 -16.01
C ARG A 151 9.65 -18.61 -15.75
N ALA A 152 10.10 -18.42 -14.52
CA ALA A 152 11.47 -18.74 -14.14
C ALA A 152 11.68 -20.26 -14.09
N ASP A 153 12.94 -20.66 -14.15
CA ASP A 153 13.34 -21.99 -13.69
C ASP A 153 12.77 -22.19 -12.27
N PRO A 154 12.01 -23.27 -11.99
CA PRO A 154 11.50 -23.57 -10.66
C PRO A 154 12.55 -23.45 -9.53
N ALA A 155 13.82 -23.71 -9.85
CA ALA A 155 14.92 -23.63 -8.89
C ALA A 155 15.46 -22.20 -8.69
N GLU A 156 15.11 -21.22 -9.53
CA GLU A 156 15.72 -19.89 -9.51
C GLU A 156 15.46 -19.15 -8.19
N TRP A 157 14.21 -19.12 -7.72
CA TRP A 157 13.87 -18.49 -6.44
C TRP A 157 14.51 -19.20 -5.24
N PRO A 158 14.37 -20.54 -5.08
CA PRO A 158 15.10 -21.28 -4.04
C PRO A 158 16.61 -21.04 -4.07
N ASN A 159 17.23 -21.04 -5.26
CA ASN A 159 18.68 -20.82 -5.41
C ASN A 159 19.08 -19.39 -5.04
N PHE A 160 18.29 -18.39 -5.44
CA PHE A 160 18.54 -16.99 -5.06
C PHE A 160 18.48 -16.79 -3.55
N ILE A 161 17.49 -17.40 -2.89
CA ILE A 161 17.36 -17.35 -1.43
C ILE A 161 18.56 -18.05 -0.77
N LYS A 162 18.90 -19.28 -1.19
CA LYS A 162 20.07 -20.01 -0.70
C LYS A 162 21.35 -19.19 -0.84
N ALA A 163 21.62 -18.67 -2.04
CA ALA A 163 22.80 -17.85 -2.31
C ALA A 163 22.85 -16.58 -1.46
N THR A 164 21.70 -15.95 -1.20
CA THR A 164 21.62 -14.77 -0.33
C THR A 164 22.00 -15.13 1.11
N LEU A 165 21.47 -16.24 1.64
CA LEU A 165 21.73 -16.68 3.01
C LEU A 165 23.17 -17.19 3.17
N ASP A 166 23.65 -18.00 2.24
CA ASP A 166 25.01 -18.55 2.22
C ASP A 166 26.06 -17.45 2.00
N GLY A 167 25.69 -16.34 1.35
CA GLY A 167 26.50 -15.14 1.20
C GLY A 167 26.68 -14.30 2.47
N GLY A 168 26.17 -14.77 3.63
CA GLY A 168 26.37 -14.14 4.93
C GLY A 168 25.33 -13.08 5.30
N GLN A 169 24.20 -13.01 4.58
CA GLN A 169 23.10 -12.12 4.96
C GLN A 169 22.51 -12.56 6.30
N LYS A 170 22.80 -11.80 7.36
CA LYS A 170 22.11 -11.95 8.65
C LYS A 170 20.60 -11.83 8.43
N THR A 171 19.85 -12.81 8.90
CA THR A 171 18.40 -12.93 8.68
C THR A 171 17.76 -13.49 9.96
N SER A 172 17.12 -12.63 10.73
CA SER A 172 16.35 -13.02 11.92
C SER A 172 14.95 -13.52 11.53
N VAL A 173 14.32 -12.85 10.55
CA VAL A 173 13.05 -13.26 9.96
C VAL A 173 13.10 -12.99 8.45
N ALA A 174 12.64 -13.95 7.66
CA ALA A 174 12.43 -13.78 6.23
C ALA A 174 10.97 -13.40 5.96
N VAL A 175 10.75 -12.31 5.23
CA VAL A 175 9.42 -11.90 4.76
C VAL A 175 9.35 -12.16 3.27
N VAL A 176 8.29 -12.81 2.79
CA VAL A 176 8.12 -13.17 1.38
C VAL A 176 6.82 -12.58 0.84
N MET A 177 6.88 -11.96 -0.34
CA MET A 177 5.67 -11.55 -1.07
C MET A 177 5.86 -11.74 -2.57
N LEU A 178 5.13 -12.69 -3.15
CA LEU A 178 5.31 -13.13 -4.54
C LEU A 178 3.95 -13.35 -5.22
N GLY A 179 3.94 -13.17 -6.54
CA GLY A 179 2.88 -13.68 -7.41
C GLY A 179 2.16 -12.63 -8.24
N THR A 180 2.65 -11.38 -8.29
CA THR A 180 2.08 -10.35 -9.17
C THR A 180 2.04 -10.75 -10.64
N SER A 181 3.04 -11.49 -11.08
CA SER A 181 3.27 -11.86 -12.48
C SER A 181 3.03 -13.34 -12.77
N ASP A 182 2.51 -14.10 -11.80
CA ASP A 182 2.50 -15.56 -11.85
C ASP A 182 1.24 -16.16 -12.49
N ARG A 183 0.24 -15.33 -12.82
CA ARG A 183 -1.04 -15.78 -13.40
C ARG A 183 -0.94 -16.12 -14.89
N GLN A 184 0.00 -16.98 -15.22
CA GLN A 184 0.36 -17.34 -16.59
C GLN A 184 0.47 -18.84 -16.71
N SER A 185 0.50 -19.35 -17.95
CA SER A 185 0.67 -20.78 -18.14
C SER A 185 2.05 -21.22 -17.68
N ILE A 186 2.10 -22.40 -17.07
CA ILE A 186 3.36 -23.11 -16.78
C ILE A 186 3.69 -23.97 -17.98
N ARG A 187 4.94 -23.97 -18.44
CA ARG A 187 5.41 -24.95 -19.43
C ARG A 187 5.94 -26.20 -18.76
N GLU A 188 5.53 -27.36 -19.27
CA GLU A 188 6.04 -28.67 -18.92
C GLU A 188 6.44 -29.39 -20.22
N GLY A 189 7.74 -29.33 -20.57
CA GLY A 189 8.20 -29.71 -21.91
C GLY A 189 7.57 -28.82 -22.98
N ASP A 190 6.90 -29.44 -23.95
CA ASP A 190 6.16 -28.75 -25.02
C ASP A 190 4.72 -28.38 -24.63
N GLU A 191 4.23 -28.84 -23.47
CA GLU A 191 2.87 -28.58 -23.02
C GLU A 191 2.76 -27.24 -22.27
N SER A 192 1.69 -26.49 -22.57
CA SER A 192 1.34 -25.26 -21.87
C SER A 192 0.17 -25.52 -20.93
N ILE A 193 0.45 -25.61 -19.64
CA ILE A 193 -0.53 -25.87 -18.59
C ILE A 193 -1.30 -24.59 -18.25
N GLU A 194 -2.61 -24.61 -18.39
CA GLU A 194 -3.49 -23.45 -18.18
C GLU A 194 -3.43 -22.94 -16.72
N PRO A 195 -3.37 -21.61 -16.50
CA PRO A 195 -3.43 -21.02 -15.16
C PRO A 195 -4.56 -21.58 -14.31
N LEU A 196 -4.26 -21.94 -13.06
CA LEU A 196 -5.23 -22.43 -12.07
C LEU A 196 -5.96 -23.75 -12.42
N SER A 197 -5.59 -24.43 -13.51
CA SER A 197 -5.93 -25.85 -13.66
C SER A 197 -5.34 -26.68 -12.51
N ASP A 198 -5.87 -27.87 -12.25
CA ASP A 198 -5.39 -28.70 -11.13
C ASP A 198 -3.90 -29.03 -11.27
N ARG A 199 -3.45 -29.33 -12.49
CA ARG A 199 -2.03 -29.54 -12.79
C ARG A 199 -1.20 -28.27 -12.52
N TRP A 200 -1.70 -27.10 -12.91
CA TRP A 200 -1.02 -25.83 -12.63
C TRP A 200 -0.89 -25.58 -11.14
N LYS A 201 -1.97 -25.76 -10.37
CA LYS A 201 -1.97 -25.55 -8.91
C LYS A 201 -0.99 -26.48 -8.22
N GLU A 202 -0.91 -27.73 -8.68
CA GLU A 202 0.06 -28.70 -8.16
C GLU A 202 1.50 -28.25 -8.43
N LEU A 203 1.84 -27.91 -9.67
CA LEU A 203 3.17 -27.42 -10.03
C LEU A 203 3.51 -26.11 -9.28
N TYR A 204 2.54 -25.22 -9.14
CA TYR A 204 2.72 -23.95 -8.43
C TYR A 204 2.96 -24.18 -6.94
N ARG A 205 2.19 -25.08 -6.31
CA ARG A 205 2.38 -25.50 -4.91
C ARG A 205 3.79 -26.04 -4.70
N GLN A 206 4.27 -26.93 -5.58
CA GLN A 206 5.64 -27.46 -5.50
C GLN A 206 6.70 -26.35 -5.53
N ARG A 207 6.50 -25.30 -6.34
CA ARG A 207 7.42 -24.15 -6.40
C ARG A 207 7.40 -23.30 -5.13
N VAL A 208 6.22 -23.11 -4.53
CA VAL A 208 6.08 -22.41 -3.23
C VAL A 208 6.67 -23.25 -2.09
N ASP A 209 6.41 -24.57 -2.08
CA ASP A 209 6.99 -25.52 -1.12
C ASP A 209 8.51 -25.54 -1.20
N ALA A 210 9.09 -25.50 -2.42
CA ALA A 210 10.54 -25.45 -2.60
C ALA A 210 11.17 -24.21 -1.94
N ILE A 211 10.51 -23.05 -2.00
CA ILE A 211 10.96 -21.82 -1.34
C ILE A 211 10.87 -21.94 0.18
N THR A 212 9.70 -22.34 0.68
CA THR A 212 9.46 -22.43 2.13
C THR A 212 10.33 -23.50 2.79
N THR A 213 10.68 -24.56 2.07
CA THR A 213 11.62 -25.60 2.50
C THR A 213 13.02 -25.02 2.75
N VAL A 214 13.51 -24.09 1.92
CA VAL A 214 14.83 -23.46 2.14
C VAL A 214 14.91 -22.80 3.52
N PHE A 215 13.88 -22.03 3.88
CA PHE A 215 13.84 -21.34 5.18
C PHE A 215 13.73 -22.32 6.33
N LYS A 216 12.90 -23.36 6.19
CA LYS A 216 12.76 -24.44 7.17
C LYS A 216 14.08 -25.17 7.43
N GLU A 217 14.80 -25.56 6.38
CA GLU A 217 16.11 -26.22 6.47
C GLU A 217 17.16 -25.35 7.16
N ARG A 218 17.13 -24.04 6.90
CA ARG A 218 18.02 -23.05 7.52
C ARG A 218 17.56 -22.61 8.91
N ARG A 219 16.41 -23.10 9.40
CA ARG A 219 15.76 -22.70 10.66
C ARG A 219 15.51 -21.20 10.77
N ILE A 220 15.23 -20.57 9.64
CA ILE A 220 14.86 -19.15 9.57
C ILE A 220 13.33 -19.07 9.58
N PRO A 221 12.72 -18.34 10.52
CA PRO A 221 11.29 -18.10 10.48
C PRO A 221 10.88 -17.35 9.21
N ALA A 222 9.90 -17.88 8.49
CA ALA A 222 9.37 -17.28 7.28
C ALA A 222 7.97 -16.72 7.51
N VAL A 223 7.76 -15.46 7.12
CA VAL A 223 6.46 -14.77 7.09
C VAL A 223 6.09 -14.54 5.63
N TRP A 224 5.01 -15.15 5.15
CA TRP A 224 4.53 -14.98 3.78
C TRP A 224 3.33 -14.04 3.77
N ILE A 225 3.46 -12.93 3.05
CA ILE A 225 2.39 -11.94 2.88
C ILE A 225 1.53 -12.35 1.68
N GLY A 226 0.23 -12.53 1.92
CA GLY A 226 -0.75 -12.78 0.87
C GLY A 226 -0.86 -11.63 -0.13
N LEU A 227 -1.38 -11.92 -1.33
CA LEU A 227 -1.63 -10.90 -2.34
C LEU A 227 -2.96 -10.19 -2.06
N PRO A 228 -3.03 -8.85 -2.24
CA PRO A 228 -4.26 -8.11 -2.04
C PRO A 228 -5.23 -8.30 -3.22
N PRO A 229 -6.53 -7.94 -3.05
CA PRO A 229 -7.42 -7.77 -4.18
C PRO A 229 -6.89 -6.71 -5.16
N MET A 230 -7.28 -6.86 -6.42
CA MET A 230 -6.91 -6.00 -7.54
C MET A 230 -8.15 -5.35 -8.14
N LYS A 231 -7.97 -4.23 -8.85
CA LYS A 231 -9.09 -3.52 -9.51
C LYS A 231 -9.87 -4.36 -10.50
N ASN A 232 -9.22 -5.33 -11.13
CA ASN A 232 -9.88 -6.31 -11.99
C ASN A 232 -10.37 -7.49 -11.13
N SER A 233 -11.68 -7.75 -11.13
CA SER A 233 -12.32 -8.81 -10.33
C SER A 233 -11.81 -10.21 -10.70
N LYS A 234 -11.66 -10.52 -11.99
CA LYS A 234 -11.05 -11.79 -12.44
C LYS A 234 -9.62 -11.92 -11.93
N ILE A 235 -8.93 -10.79 -11.72
CA ILE A 235 -7.64 -10.82 -11.04
C ILE A 235 -7.80 -11.20 -9.57
N SER A 236 -8.67 -10.53 -8.83
CA SER A 236 -8.96 -10.88 -7.45
C SER A 236 -9.35 -12.36 -7.26
N ASP A 237 -10.26 -12.91 -8.07
CA ASP A 237 -10.75 -14.30 -7.94
C ASP A 237 -9.61 -15.33 -8.04
N ASP A 238 -8.75 -15.16 -9.03
CA ASP A 238 -7.61 -16.04 -9.25
C ASP A 238 -6.54 -15.88 -8.15
N LEU A 239 -6.40 -14.68 -7.57
CA LEU A 239 -5.50 -14.46 -6.44
C LEU A 239 -5.99 -15.13 -5.15
N VAL A 240 -7.30 -15.31 -4.97
CA VAL A 240 -7.85 -16.10 -3.85
C VAL A 240 -7.33 -17.53 -3.92
N ALA A 241 -7.37 -18.15 -5.10
CA ALA A 241 -6.86 -19.51 -5.30
C ALA A 241 -5.34 -19.61 -5.04
N MET A 242 -4.56 -18.62 -5.48
CA MET A 242 -3.11 -18.59 -5.23
C MET A 242 -2.77 -18.36 -3.74
N ASN A 243 -3.50 -17.47 -3.08
CA ASN A 243 -3.33 -17.18 -1.65
C ASN A 243 -3.58 -18.41 -0.78
N GLU A 244 -4.55 -19.26 -1.14
CA GLU A 244 -4.76 -20.52 -0.42
C GLU A 244 -3.57 -21.48 -0.56
N ILE A 245 -2.97 -21.57 -1.76
CA ILE A 245 -1.75 -22.36 -1.98
C ILE A 245 -0.60 -21.84 -1.10
N TYR A 246 -0.43 -20.52 -1.01
CA TYR A 246 0.59 -19.93 -0.14
C TYR A 246 0.35 -20.29 1.31
N LYS A 247 -0.86 -20.05 1.79
CA LYS A 247 -1.26 -20.31 3.18
C LYS A 247 -1.01 -21.76 3.56
N GLU A 248 -1.50 -22.71 2.77
CA GLU A 248 -1.30 -24.15 3.00
C GLU A 248 0.19 -24.52 3.05
N SER A 249 0.97 -24.07 2.06
CA SER A 249 2.39 -24.44 1.91
C SER A 249 3.25 -23.85 3.02
N VAL A 250 3.01 -22.58 3.37
CA VAL A 250 3.75 -21.86 4.41
C VAL A 250 3.46 -22.46 5.78
N GLN A 251 2.19 -22.72 6.10
CA GLN A 251 1.81 -23.33 7.38
C GLN A 251 2.34 -24.76 7.50
N ARG A 252 2.26 -25.57 6.44
CA ARG A 252 2.82 -26.93 6.40
C ARG A 252 4.31 -26.96 6.71
N ASN A 253 5.04 -25.93 6.28
CA ASN A 253 6.48 -25.80 6.51
C ASN A 253 6.86 -25.01 7.77
N GLY A 254 5.89 -24.69 8.63
CA GLY A 254 6.11 -24.03 9.92
C GLY A 254 6.35 -22.51 9.83
N GLY A 255 6.07 -21.90 8.68
CA GLY A 255 6.04 -20.45 8.52
C GLY A 255 4.70 -19.84 8.92
N ALA A 256 4.66 -18.52 9.01
CA ALA A 256 3.44 -17.75 9.25
C ALA A 256 2.90 -17.16 7.94
N TYR A 257 1.60 -17.28 7.71
CA TYR A 257 0.91 -16.63 6.61
C TYR A 257 0.19 -15.37 7.12
N VAL A 258 0.38 -14.24 6.44
CA VAL A 258 -0.25 -12.96 6.76
C VAL A 258 -1.32 -12.68 5.70
N ASP A 259 -2.58 -12.74 6.12
CA ASP A 259 -3.69 -12.32 5.28
C ASP A 259 -3.86 -10.81 5.35
N ILE A 260 -3.58 -10.13 4.24
CA ILE A 260 -3.77 -8.69 4.10
C ILE A 260 -5.07 -8.33 3.38
N TRP A 261 -5.81 -9.33 2.86
CA TRP A 261 -7.01 -9.11 2.04
C TRP A 261 -8.05 -8.20 2.72
N PRO A 262 -8.38 -8.37 4.01
CA PRO A 262 -9.37 -7.53 4.69
C PRO A 262 -8.97 -6.05 4.74
N GLY A 263 -7.68 -5.74 4.61
CA GLY A 263 -7.18 -4.37 4.62
C GLY A 263 -7.45 -3.58 3.34
N PHE A 264 -7.88 -4.23 2.26
CA PHE A 264 -7.99 -3.63 0.92
C PHE A 264 -9.34 -3.90 0.24
N VAL A 265 -10.36 -4.25 1.02
CA VAL A 265 -11.74 -4.42 0.57
C VAL A 265 -12.69 -3.42 1.19
N ASP A 266 -13.83 -3.18 0.53
CA ASP A 266 -14.99 -2.50 1.09
C ASP A 266 -15.83 -3.46 1.96
N ASP A 267 -16.92 -2.95 2.53
CA ASP A 267 -17.86 -3.72 3.37
C ASP A 267 -18.55 -4.87 2.61
N GLU A 268 -18.53 -4.83 1.27
CA GLU A 268 -19.06 -5.88 0.39
C GLU A 268 -17.96 -6.87 -0.05
N ASN A 269 -16.77 -6.82 0.57
CA ASN A 269 -15.60 -7.63 0.25
C ASN A 269 -15.07 -7.44 -1.19
N ARG A 270 -15.31 -6.27 -1.80
CA ARG A 270 -14.80 -5.92 -3.13
C ARG A 270 -13.58 -5.04 -3.03
N TYR A 271 -12.75 -5.06 -4.06
CA TYR A 271 -11.61 -4.16 -4.17
C TYR A 271 -12.00 -2.69 -3.95
N THR A 272 -11.25 -2.00 -3.10
CA THR A 272 -11.30 -0.54 -2.96
C THR A 272 -9.89 0.07 -3.04
N PRO A 273 -9.70 1.20 -3.76
CA PRO A 273 -8.43 1.90 -3.77
C PRO A 273 -8.19 2.71 -2.48
N ASP A 274 -9.23 2.98 -1.70
CA ASP A 274 -9.23 3.83 -0.51
C ASP A 274 -9.74 3.04 0.70
N GLY A 275 -9.27 3.38 1.90
CA GLY A 275 -9.70 2.76 3.14
C GLY A 275 -9.01 3.36 4.36
N PRO A 276 -9.30 2.88 5.57
CA PRO A 276 -8.60 3.34 6.76
C PRO A 276 -7.12 2.99 6.67
N ASP A 277 -6.23 3.93 6.97
CA ASP A 277 -4.82 3.65 7.17
C ASP A 277 -4.55 2.99 8.54
N VAL A 278 -3.29 2.89 8.94
CA VAL A 278 -2.91 2.26 10.23
C VAL A 278 -3.35 3.08 11.45
N ASP A 279 -3.64 4.36 11.25
CA ASP A 279 -4.07 5.30 12.27
C ASP A 279 -5.63 5.39 12.30
N GLY A 280 -6.30 4.71 11.37
CA GLY A 280 -7.76 4.68 11.22
C GLY A 280 -8.31 5.76 10.29
N GLU A 281 -7.45 6.61 9.74
CA GLU A 281 -7.86 7.75 8.93
C GLU A 281 -8.13 7.34 7.47
N PRO A 282 -9.14 7.93 6.79
CA PRO A 282 -9.39 7.66 5.39
C PRO A 282 -8.19 8.05 4.53
N ALA A 283 -7.61 7.07 3.83
CA ALA A 283 -6.46 7.27 2.96
C ALA A 283 -6.57 6.47 1.68
N LYS A 284 -5.88 6.94 0.64
CA LYS A 284 -5.68 6.16 -0.57
C LYS A 284 -4.63 5.09 -0.33
N LEU A 285 -5.00 3.82 -0.46
CA LEU A 285 -4.15 2.67 -0.15
C LEU A 285 -3.54 2.02 -1.42
N ARG A 286 -4.23 2.13 -2.57
CA ARG A 286 -3.80 1.54 -3.84
C ARG A 286 -3.53 2.61 -4.89
N THR A 287 -2.63 2.34 -5.83
CA THR A 287 -2.37 3.25 -6.95
C THR A 287 -3.56 3.26 -7.93
N ASN A 288 -3.58 4.21 -8.86
CA ASN A 288 -4.72 4.38 -9.80
C ASN A 288 -4.96 3.14 -10.70
N GLU A 289 -3.88 2.42 -10.98
CA GLU A 289 -3.87 1.17 -11.75
C GLU A 289 -4.51 0.03 -10.96
N GLY A 290 -4.55 0.15 -9.62
CA GLY A 290 -5.12 -0.83 -8.71
C GLY A 290 -4.34 -2.12 -8.56
N ILE A 291 -3.03 -2.04 -8.80
CA ILE A 291 -2.06 -3.14 -8.67
C ILE A 291 -1.07 -2.88 -7.54
N PHE A 292 -0.57 -1.65 -7.40
CA PHE A 292 0.46 -1.30 -6.43
C PHE A 292 -0.11 -0.56 -5.21
N PHE A 293 0.72 -0.39 -4.19
CA PHE A 293 0.37 0.33 -2.97
C PHE A 293 0.83 1.79 -3.02
N THR A 294 0.11 2.66 -2.33
CA THR A 294 0.65 3.97 -1.94
C THR A 294 1.56 3.83 -0.73
N ARG A 295 2.12 4.94 -0.24
CA ARG A 295 2.84 4.96 1.05
C ARG A 295 1.95 4.52 2.22
N ALA A 296 0.71 5.00 2.27
CA ALA A 296 -0.25 4.62 3.31
C ALA A 296 -0.61 3.12 3.20
N GLY A 297 -0.87 2.62 1.99
CA GLY A 297 -1.11 1.20 1.76
C GLY A 297 0.07 0.32 2.15
N SER A 298 1.31 0.77 1.87
CA SER A 298 2.53 0.05 2.25
C SER A 298 2.68 -0.04 3.77
N ARG A 299 2.45 1.07 4.50
CA ARG A 299 2.39 1.05 5.99
C ARG A 299 1.33 0.07 6.49
N LYS A 300 0.17 0.02 5.84
CA LYS A 300 -0.89 -0.93 6.19
C LYS A 300 -0.43 -2.38 6.00
N VAL A 301 0.19 -2.73 4.86
CA VAL A 301 0.78 -4.08 4.67
C VAL A 301 1.76 -4.42 5.79
N ALA A 302 2.63 -3.48 6.15
CA ALA A 302 3.60 -3.68 7.22
C ALA A 302 2.94 -3.87 8.59
N PHE A 303 1.86 -3.16 8.88
CA PHE A 303 1.09 -3.33 10.11
C PHE A 303 0.53 -4.75 10.27
N PHE A 304 -0.02 -5.33 9.19
CA PHE A 304 -0.46 -6.73 9.20
C PHE A 304 0.72 -7.69 9.42
N ALA A 305 1.85 -7.46 8.72
CA ALA A 305 3.03 -8.32 8.83
C ALA A 305 3.72 -8.22 10.21
N ASP A 306 3.75 -7.03 10.81
CA ASP A 306 4.39 -6.75 12.10
C ASP A 306 3.82 -7.59 13.23
N THR A 307 2.51 -7.86 13.21
CA THR A 307 1.85 -8.72 14.20
C THR A 307 2.50 -10.12 14.22
N GLU A 308 2.72 -10.72 13.05
CA GLU A 308 3.36 -12.03 12.93
C GLU A 308 4.87 -11.98 13.17
N ILE A 309 5.55 -10.92 12.71
CA ILE A 309 6.99 -10.74 12.93
C ILE A 309 7.29 -10.64 14.43
N LYS A 310 6.54 -9.81 15.18
CA LYS A 310 6.68 -9.69 16.63
C LYS A 310 6.37 -10.98 17.36
N ARG A 311 5.33 -11.71 16.94
CA ARG A 311 4.98 -13.02 17.52
C ARG A 311 6.15 -14.00 17.39
N ILE A 312 6.75 -14.08 16.21
CA ILE A 312 7.89 -14.97 15.93
C ILE A 312 9.13 -14.55 16.72
N LEU A 313 9.47 -13.26 16.70
CA LEU A 313 10.66 -12.75 17.39
C LEU A 313 10.51 -12.87 18.92
N GLY A 314 9.31 -12.65 19.45
CA GLY A 314 8.99 -12.82 20.87
C GLY A 314 9.01 -14.28 21.34
N GLN A 315 8.70 -15.24 20.46
CA GLN A 315 8.82 -16.68 20.76
C GLN A 315 10.27 -17.19 20.71
N GLY A 316 11.19 -16.43 20.11
CA GLY A 316 12.63 -16.77 20.03
C GLY A 316 13.42 -16.59 21.34
N GLY A 317 12.83 -15.96 22.36
CA GLY A 317 13.37 -15.89 23.71
C GLY A 317 12.76 -16.97 24.60
N THR A 318 13.45 -18.11 24.76
CA THR A 318 13.21 -19.15 25.78
C THR A 318 11.75 -19.33 26.23
N ALA A 319 10.97 -20.15 25.51
CA ALA A 319 9.92 -20.98 26.13
C ALA A 319 9.42 -22.04 25.15
N THR A 320 9.73 -23.30 25.44
CA THR A 320 8.82 -24.41 25.18
C THR A 320 7.49 -24.12 25.87
N ALA A 321 6.53 -23.54 25.15
CA ALA A 321 5.13 -23.53 25.56
C ALA A 321 4.44 -24.71 24.88
N ALA A 322 4.49 -25.86 25.55
CA ALA A 322 3.48 -26.88 25.37
C ALA A 322 2.11 -26.25 25.68
N ALA A 323 1.13 -26.48 24.81
CA ALA A 323 -0.25 -26.09 25.07
C ALA A 323 -0.72 -26.71 26.41
N PRO A 324 -1.31 -25.93 27.34
CA PRO A 324 -1.90 -26.52 28.51
C PRO A 324 -3.17 -27.28 28.10
N ASN A 325 -3.16 -28.60 28.31
CA ASN A 325 -4.37 -29.42 28.27
C ASN A 325 -5.33 -28.96 29.39
N PRO A 326 -6.61 -28.68 29.10
CA PRO A 326 -7.59 -28.35 30.11
C PRO A 326 -8.18 -29.64 30.70
N ALA A 327 -7.41 -30.32 31.53
CA ALA A 327 -7.90 -31.39 32.40
C ALA A 327 -6.94 -31.52 33.58
N ASP A 328 -7.17 -30.72 34.62
CA ASP A 328 -6.97 -31.05 36.04
C ASP A 328 -6.91 -29.75 36.86
N ILE A 329 -8.08 -29.25 37.25
CA ILE A 329 -8.21 -28.36 38.41
C ILE A 329 -9.43 -28.81 39.21
N THR A 330 -9.21 -29.73 40.14
CA THR A 330 -10.09 -29.97 41.30
C THR A 330 -9.87 -28.86 42.34
N PRO A 331 -10.92 -28.35 43.00
CA PRO A 331 -10.78 -27.33 44.03
C PRO A 331 -10.48 -27.96 45.40
N ALA A 332 -9.54 -27.41 46.16
CA ALA A 332 -9.37 -27.70 47.58
C ALA A 332 -8.90 -26.45 48.35
N ASP A 333 -9.82 -25.95 49.17
CA ASP A 333 -9.69 -25.36 50.51
C ASP A 333 -8.49 -24.47 50.89
N GLY A 334 -8.80 -23.19 51.09
CA GLY A 334 -8.79 -22.55 52.42
C GLY A 334 -7.47 -22.43 53.20
N SER A 335 -6.83 -21.26 53.12
CA SER A 335 -6.08 -20.66 54.25
C SER A 335 -5.63 -19.22 53.95
N SER A 336 -6.14 -18.25 54.70
CA SER A 336 -5.48 -16.94 54.99
C SER A 336 -4.38 -17.15 56.07
N PRO A 337 -3.54 -16.18 56.54
CA PRO A 337 -3.44 -14.70 56.32
C PRO A 337 -1.92 -14.27 56.18
N PRO A 338 -1.39 -13.04 56.51
CA PRO A 338 -2.00 -11.83 57.07
C PRO A 338 -1.63 -10.46 56.46
N SER A 339 -2.43 -9.49 56.91
CA SER A 339 -2.44 -8.05 56.67
C SER A 339 -1.21 -7.29 57.16
N VAL A 340 -0.90 -6.16 56.52
CA VAL A 340 -0.46 -4.94 57.21
C VAL A 340 -1.08 -3.74 56.50
N GLU A 341 -1.88 -3.01 57.25
CA GLU A 341 -2.52 -1.75 56.90
C GLU A 341 -1.81 -0.61 57.61
N ALA A 342 -1.43 0.44 56.89
CA ALA A 342 -1.31 1.82 57.39
C ALA A 342 -0.79 2.76 56.28
N ALA A 343 -1.61 3.74 55.86
CA ALA A 343 -1.28 5.18 55.93
C ALA A 343 -2.22 6.11 55.09
N ILE A 344 -3.22 6.71 55.77
CA ILE A 344 -3.73 8.12 55.68
C ILE A 344 -4.59 8.52 54.42
N PRO A 345 -5.48 9.56 54.47
CA PRO A 345 -6.87 9.65 54.98
C PRO A 345 -7.94 10.01 53.91
N ALA A 346 -9.23 9.98 54.28
CA ALA A 346 -10.39 10.20 53.39
C ALA A 346 -10.80 11.68 53.16
N PRO A 347 -11.38 12.02 51.97
CA PRO A 347 -12.33 13.11 51.77
C PRO A 347 -13.80 12.62 51.73
N PRO A 348 -14.80 13.53 51.81
CA PRO A 348 -16.10 13.28 52.42
C PRO A 348 -17.16 12.62 51.51
N ASP A 349 -18.15 12.04 52.19
CA ASP A 349 -19.32 11.34 51.66
C ASP A 349 -20.25 12.24 50.84
N ALA A 350 -20.58 11.82 49.61
CA ALA A 350 -21.83 12.13 48.92
C ALA A 350 -22.03 11.28 47.66
N ALA A 351 -22.65 10.11 47.84
CA ALA A 351 -23.79 9.60 47.07
C ALA A 351 -23.78 8.06 47.15
N ALA A 352 -24.81 7.49 47.77
CA ALA A 352 -24.98 6.05 47.87
C ALA A 352 -24.84 5.40 46.47
N PRO A 353 -23.89 4.49 46.25
CA PRO A 353 -23.81 3.80 44.99
C PRO A 353 -25.04 2.89 44.88
N VAL A 354 -25.89 3.18 43.89
CA VAL A 354 -26.87 2.24 43.38
C VAL A 354 -26.14 0.92 43.11
N SER A 355 -26.45 -0.11 43.89
CA SER A 355 -25.88 -1.45 43.69
C SER A 355 -26.41 -1.99 42.38
N LEU A 356 -25.61 -1.85 41.31
CA LEU A 356 -25.87 -2.53 40.06
C LEU A 356 -25.73 -4.04 40.30
N PRO A 357 -26.66 -4.87 39.79
CA PRO A 357 -26.52 -6.32 39.91
C PRO A 357 -25.20 -6.73 39.29
N SER A 358 -24.35 -7.42 40.06
CA SER A 358 -23.09 -7.96 39.59
C SER A 358 -23.37 -8.90 38.44
N LYS A 359 -22.85 -8.56 37.25
CA LYS A 359 -22.87 -9.47 36.12
C LYS A 359 -22.05 -10.71 36.49
N PRO A 360 -22.57 -11.92 36.26
CA PRO A 360 -21.81 -13.13 36.51
C PRO A 360 -20.54 -13.09 35.66
N LEU A 361 -19.40 -13.47 36.28
CA LEU A 361 -18.08 -13.49 35.64
C LEU A 361 -18.05 -14.38 34.37
N ILE A 362 -18.98 -15.33 34.27
CA ILE A 362 -19.18 -16.23 33.15
C ILE A 362 -20.67 -16.23 32.80
N GLY A 363 -20.99 -15.92 31.53
CA GLY A 363 -22.36 -16.02 31.00
C GLY A 363 -22.83 -17.48 30.92
N PRO A 364 -24.15 -17.72 30.83
CA PRO A 364 -24.67 -19.09 30.72
C PRO A 364 -24.08 -19.79 29.48
N VAL A 365 -23.51 -20.98 29.68
CA VAL A 365 -23.00 -21.81 28.58
C VAL A 365 -24.19 -22.35 27.79
N LEU A 366 -24.40 -21.80 26.59
CA LEU A 366 -25.43 -22.25 25.66
C LEU A 366 -24.86 -23.37 24.77
N PRO A 367 -25.40 -24.60 24.82
CA PRO A 367 -24.94 -25.68 23.96
C PRO A 367 -25.35 -25.42 22.51
N LEU A 368 -24.39 -25.45 21.58
CA LEU A 368 -24.60 -25.25 20.14
C LEU A 368 -25.47 -26.33 19.47
N THR A 369 -25.77 -27.42 20.20
CA THR A 369 -26.59 -28.53 19.73
C THR A 369 -28.06 -28.41 20.15
N ARG A 370 -28.44 -27.42 20.96
CA ARG A 370 -29.86 -27.11 21.21
C ARG A 370 -30.35 -26.08 20.21
N GLN A 371 -31.45 -26.41 19.55
CA GLN A 371 -32.29 -25.39 18.91
C GLN A 371 -33.07 -24.67 20.01
N ASP A 372 -32.79 -23.39 20.21
CA ASP A 372 -33.58 -22.55 21.10
C ASP A 372 -34.97 -22.33 20.47
N VAL A 373 -35.95 -23.06 20.99
CA VAL A 373 -37.37 -22.83 20.73
C VAL A 373 -37.97 -22.03 21.88
N THR A 374 -38.71 -20.98 21.54
CA THR A 374 -39.52 -20.21 22.49
C THR A 374 -40.46 -21.14 23.27
N PRO A 375 -40.83 -20.82 24.52
CA PRO A 375 -41.80 -21.59 25.28
C PRO A 375 -43.10 -21.73 24.45
N GLY A 376 -43.38 -22.95 23.97
CA GLY A 376 -44.51 -23.23 23.08
C GLY A 376 -44.17 -23.76 21.68
N GLY A 377 -42.90 -23.82 21.26
CA GLY A 377 -42.46 -24.62 20.11
C GLY A 377 -43.04 -24.24 18.74
N THR A 378 -43.66 -23.06 18.59
CA THR A 378 -44.21 -22.61 17.31
C THR A 378 -43.12 -21.89 16.51
N LEU A 379 -42.66 -22.51 15.43
CA LEU A 379 -41.85 -21.81 14.42
C LEU A 379 -42.69 -20.72 13.77
N VAL A 380 -42.18 -19.49 13.71
CA VAL A 380 -42.85 -18.34 13.10
C VAL A 380 -42.90 -18.55 11.58
N SER A 381 -43.97 -19.16 11.08
CA SER A 381 -44.21 -19.38 9.64
C SER A 381 -45.01 -18.26 8.97
N ALA A 382 -45.26 -17.16 9.67
CA ALA A 382 -45.98 -16.00 9.14
C ALA A 382 -45.28 -14.70 9.56
N PRO A 383 -45.28 -13.65 8.72
CA PRO A 383 -44.75 -12.36 9.12
C PRO A 383 -45.47 -11.87 10.37
N PRO A 384 -44.74 -11.42 11.41
CA PRO A 384 -45.33 -11.03 12.68
C PRO A 384 -46.31 -9.87 12.42
N LYS A 385 -47.55 -10.01 12.91
CA LYS A 385 -48.50 -8.90 12.94
C LYS A 385 -47.98 -7.89 13.95
N LEU A 386 -47.37 -6.81 13.46
CA LEU A 386 -46.91 -5.69 14.28
C LEU A 386 -48.14 -4.90 14.73
N THR A 387 -48.62 -5.16 15.96
CA THR A 387 -49.76 -4.44 16.55
C THR A 387 -49.35 -3.91 17.93
N GLY A 388 -49.81 -2.70 18.26
CA GLY A 388 -49.45 -1.96 19.49
C GLY A 388 -48.45 -0.83 19.27
N ASP A 389 -48.14 -0.10 20.34
CA ASP A 389 -47.40 1.18 20.32
C ASP A 389 -45.98 1.09 19.73
N ASN A 390 -45.38 -0.11 19.72
CA ASN A 390 -44.05 -0.36 19.17
C ASN A 390 -44.05 -0.66 17.66
N ALA A 391 -45.22 -0.84 17.05
CA ALA A 391 -45.34 -1.20 15.63
C ALA A 391 -44.79 -0.10 14.70
N TYR A 392 -45.00 1.16 15.06
CA TYR A 392 -44.51 2.31 14.30
C TYR A 392 -42.97 2.38 14.30
N THR A 393 -42.34 2.19 15.46
CA THR A 393 -40.88 2.22 15.62
C THR A 393 -40.20 1.08 14.87
N ILE A 394 -40.80 -0.12 14.89
CA ILE A 394 -40.27 -1.30 14.20
C ILE A 394 -40.43 -1.14 12.68
N GLN A 395 -41.55 -0.62 12.18
CA GLN A 395 -41.70 -0.31 10.75
C GLN A 395 -40.71 0.76 10.28
N ARG A 396 -40.46 1.79 11.09
CA ARG A 396 -39.49 2.85 10.76
C ARG A 396 -38.06 2.30 10.64
N ALA A 397 -37.66 1.43 11.56
CA ALA A 397 -36.34 0.81 11.53
C ALA A 397 -36.18 -0.20 10.39
N LEU A 398 -37.15 -1.09 10.20
CA LEU A 398 -37.04 -2.19 9.23
C LEU A 398 -37.33 -1.77 7.79
N ARG A 399 -38.16 -0.75 7.58
CA ARG A 399 -38.61 -0.34 6.23
C ARG A 399 -37.94 0.94 5.74
N VAL A 400 -37.64 1.87 6.64
CA VAL A 400 -37.06 3.19 6.30
C VAL A 400 -35.57 3.23 6.68
N GLY A 401 -35.05 2.24 7.40
CA GLY A 401 -33.63 2.18 7.80
C GLY A 401 -33.26 3.21 8.88
N ILE A 402 -34.23 3.84 9.52
CA ILE A 402 -33.98 4.85 10.56
C ILE A 402 -34.08 4.16 11.92
N ALA A 403 -32.94 4.05 12.60
CA ALA A 403 -32.84 3.44 13.92
C ALA A 403 -33.75 4.15 14.95
N PRO A 404 -34.32 3.40 15.91
CA PRO A 404 -35.04 4.01 17.02
C PRO A 404 -34.12 4.90 17.86
N GLY A 405 -34.69 5.93 18.51
CA GLY A 405 -33.92 6.78 19.42
C GLY A 405 -33.39 6.03 20.64
N SER A 406 -32.20 6.40 21.10
CA SER A 406 -31.55 5.73 22.24
C SER A 406 -32.37 5.84 23.53
N ARG A 407 -32.31 4.77 24.33
CA ARG A 407 -32.98 4.67 25.64
C ARG A 407 -31.95 4.36 26.74
N PRO A 408 -32.06 4.98 27.93
CA PRO A 408 -31.19 4.68 29.06
C PRO A 408 -31.08 3.19 29.35
N GLY A 409 -29.85 2.68 29.38
CA GLY A 409 -29.54 1.28 29.67
C GLY A 409 -29.54 0.32 28.47
N ARG A 410 -29.87 0.77 27.26
CA ARG A 410 -29.60 -0.01 26.04
C ARG A 410 -28.21 0.27 25.48
N ALA A 411 -27.69 -0.70 24.72
CA ALA A 411 -26.35 -0.63 24.11
C ALA A 411 -26.18 0.52 23.10
N ASP A 412 -27.28 1.13 22.63
CA ASP A 412 -27.30 2.27 21.72
C ASP A 412 -27.35 3.64 22.44
N ASP A 413 -27.32 3.69 23.78
CA ASP A 413 -27.32 4.95 24.53
C ASP A 413 -25.92 5.40 24.96
N PHE A 414 -25.35 6.32 24.18
CA PHE A 414 -24.00 6.89 24.39
C PHE A 414 -24.00 8.19 25.20
N ARG A 415 -25.11 8.53 25.86
CA ARG A 415 -25.19 9.73 26.70
C ARG A 415 -24.42 9.49 28.00
N TRP A 416 -23.43 10.33 28.29
CA TRP A 416 -22.79 10.32 29.60
C TRP A 416 -23.76 10.84 30.66
N PRO A 417 -23.83 10.21 31.85
CA PRO A 417 -24.48 10.83 32.99
C PRO A 417 -23.77 12.14 33.29
N ASN A 418 -24.49 13.26 33.33
CA ASN A 418 -23.90 14.51 33.79
C ASN A 418 -23.47 14.36 35.27
N PRO A 419 -22.31 14.93 35.66
CA PRO A 419 -21.75 14.82 37.00
C PRO A 419 -22.62 15.45 38.09
#